data_AF-A0AAW0GU13-F1
#
_entry.id   AF-A0AAW0GU13-F1
#
_cell.length_a   1.000
_cell.length_b   1.000
_cell.length_c   1.000
_cell.angle_alpha   90.00
_cell.angle_beta   90.00
_cell.angle_gamma   90.00
#
_symmetry.space_group_name_H-M   'P 1'
#
loop_
_entity.id
_entity.type
_entity.pdbx_description
1 polymer ?
#
loop_
_entity_poly.entity_id
_entity_poly.type
_entity_poly.pdbx_seq_one_letter_code
_entity_poly.pdbx_strand_id
1 'polypeptide(L)'
;MSSYDICPPTERYHEESMVLRELSRKEDELFTQLDRSYDKNKRAEALIHRDKRNRINRVVQDLSNEAKTQTTSRMFTIKRLAREKNHWFSHSPPAQALATAVIEHCLHPRCLLSPMDADYCAQMVKNIHLQGTPGFSTLMCYDKLLGDHIQVMTFSCSEYEARNYGRFLHGILVDIMRWHGDEQAFMQDNRTKIGGKPVYLPGFQMKWSSKSVVAIEDIIKWTDYKMLVKKWHRKLSRNLLHCLESGQFVHIYNALIVLKEILGVFPRVEVLDGVGTVVKNVVDTILQNEKRSDIKVLGRSYSASLKHRESEWKAPESSKIGVPPKATPTAPAVRDNHKVNGVPVGPSSGRSSASVPTDTRRATAAPASAPSAPRSQLATKSTTPTSTPPPSAKPPLLTKAAMESIPRPEVVRRVRPDTKTPPSNPDAMNVDAPSVGP
;
A
#
# COMPACT_ATOMS: atom_id res chain seq x y z
N MET A 1 7.78 14.97 6.52
CA MET A 1 6.42 14.47 6.26
C MET A 1 6.46 12.96 6.22
N SER A 2 5.56 12.33 6.97
CA SER A 2 5.42 10.91 7.26
C SER A 2 4.09 10.38 6.72
N SER A 3 3.84 9.07 6.83
CA SER A 3 2.56 8.47 6.45
C SER A 3 1.37 9.06 7.23
N TYR A 4 1.53 9.35 8.52
CA TYR A 4 0.50 9.95 9.38
C TYR A 4 0.04 11.34 8.90
N ASP A 5 0.94 12.12 8.29
CA ASP A 5 0.62 13.47 7.80
C ASP A 5 -0.32 13.46 6.57
N ILE A 6 -0.37 12.34 5.82
CA ILE A 6 -1.13 12.21 4.57
C ILE A 6 -2.26 11.17 4.65
N CYS A 7 -2.06 10.10 5.41
CA CYS A 7 -2.97 8.95 5.54
C CYS A 7 -2.81 8.30 6.93
N PRO A 8 -3.30 8.95 8.01
CA PRO A 8 -3.30 8.36 9.34
C PRO A 8 -4.23 7.14 9.39
N PRO A 9 -3.89 6.07 10.14
CA PRO A 9 -4.56 4.77 10.10
C PRO A 9 -5.90 4.80 10.87
N THR A 10 -6.86 5.55 10.32
CA THR A 10 -8.14 5.88 10.96
C THR A 10 -8.98 4.64 11.28
N GLU A 11 -8.96 3.64 10.39
CA GLU A 11 -9.61 2.34 10.60
C GLU A 11 -8.99 1.59 11.78
N ARG A 12 -7.67 1.59 11.94
CA ARG A 12 -6.99 0.95 13.09
C ARG A 12 -7.34 1.63 14.41
N TYR A 13 -7.39 2.97 14.47
CA TYR A 13 -7.87 3.65 15.67
C TYR A 13 -9.32 3.26 16.01
N HIS A 14 -10.17 3.03 15.01
CA HIS A 14 -11.55 2.59 15.22
C HIS A 14 -11.62 1.14 15.73
N GLU A 15 -10.92 0.20 15.08
CA GLU A 15 -10.82 -1.21 15.48
C GLU A 15 -10.32 -1.35 16.92
N GLU A 16 -9.17 -0.77 17.25
CA GLU A 16 -8.59 -0.83 18.61
C GLU A 16 -9.50 -0.16 19.65
N SER A 17 -10.15 0.96 19.29
CA SER A 17 -11.15 1.59 20.16
C SER A 17 -12.36 0.68 20.41
N MET A 18 -12.80 -0.11 19.43
CA MET A 18 -13.88 -1.08 19.61
C MET A 18 -13.45 -2.23 20.53
N VAL A 19 -12.29 -2.82 20.28
CA VAL A 19 -11.73 -3.94 21.09
C VAL A 19 -11.55 -3.52 22.54
N LEU A 20 -10.96 -2.35 22.79
CA LEU A 20 -10.77 -1.83 24.14
C LEU A 20 -12.09 -1.48 24.84
N ARG A 21 -13.08 -0.93 24.12
CA ARG A 21 -14.42 -0.70 24.70
C ARG A 21 -15.13 -2.00 25.06
N GLU A 22 -14.97 -3.06 24.25
CA GLU A 22 -15.51 -4.37 24.59
C GLU A 22 -14.83 -4.98 25.83
N LEU A 23 -13.50 -4.89 25.91
CA LEU A 23 -12.76 -5.33 27.09
C LEU A 23 -13.17 -4.53 28.35
N SER A 24 -13.38 -3.22 28.21
CA SER A 24 -13.88 -2.37 29.29
C SER A 24 -15.26 -2.82 29.79
N ARG A 25 -16.20 -3.15 28.89
CA ARG A 25 -17.51 -3.71 29.27
C ARG A 25 -17.38 -5.02 30.04
N LYS A 26 -16.54 -5.95 29.58
CA LYS A 26 -16.30 -7.24 30.27
C LYS A 26 -15.74 -7.04 31.68
N GLU A 27 -14.81 -6.10 31.86
CA GLU A 27 -14.29 -5.75 33.19
C GLU A 27 -15.37 -5.07 34.08
N ASP A 28 -16.31 -4.32 33.51
CA ASP A 28 -17.44 -3.71 34.25
C ASP A 28 -18.52 -4.72 34.65
N GLU A 29 -18.80 -5.70 33.79
CA GLU A 29 -19.66 -6.85 34.06
C GLU A 29 -19.10 -7.69 35.21
N LEU A 30 -17.80 -8.00 35.17
CA LEU A 30 -17.10 -8.69 36.25
C LEU A 30 -17.08 -7.89 37.56
N PHE A 31 -16.81 -6.57 37.50
CA PHE A 31 -16.95 -5.69 38.66
C PHE A 31 -18.36 -5.79 39.26
N THR A 32 -19.39 -5.62 38.44
CA THR A 32 -20.80 -5.63 38.88
C THR A 32 -21.22 -6.98 39.46
N GLN A 33 -20.72 -8.09 38.90
CA GLN A 33 -20.99 -9.44 39.39
C GLN A 33 -20.31 -9.70 40.75
N LEU A 34 -19.04 -9.31 40.89
CA LEU A 34 -18.24 -9.55 42.10
C LEU A 34 -18.63 -8.61 43.25
N ASP A 35 -18.98 -7.36 42.97
CA ASP A 35 -19.44 -6.39 43.98
C ASP A 35 -20.74 -6.88 44.66
N ARG A 36 -21.64 -7.48 43.86
CA ARG A 36 -22.89 -8.09 44.32
C ARG A 36 -22.74 -9.49 44.92
N SER A 37 -21.54 -10.06 44.94
CA SER A 37 -21.29 -11.39 45.52
C SER A 37 -21.54 -11.42 47.02
N TYR A 38 -22.16 -12.49 47.54
CA TYR A 38 -22.26 -12.74 48.98
C TYR A 38 -20.91 -13.10 49.63
N ASP A 39 -19.98 -13.67 48.85
CA ASP A 39 -18.63 -14.01 49.28
C ASP A 39 -17.76 -12.74 49.40
N LYS A 40 -17.29 -12.46 50.63
CA LYS A 40 -16.48 -11.29 50.98
C LYS A 40 -15.14 -11.26 50.25
N ASN A 41 -14.54 -12.40 49.94
CA ASN A 41 -13.25 -12.46 49.25
C ASN A 41 -13.44 -12.04 47.78
N LYS A 42 -14.48 -12.57 47.12
CA LYS A 42 -14.86 -12.16 45.75
C LYS A 42 -15.22 -10.67 45.67
N ARG A 43 -15.88 -10.12 46.70
CA ARG A 43 -16.18 -8.67 46.74
C ARG A 43 -14.91 -7.82 46.82
N ALA A 44 -13.86 -8.29 47.51
CA ALA A 44 -12.58 -7.57 47.53
C ALA A 44 -11.91 -7.52 46.14
N GLU A 45 -12.08 -8.57 45.32
CA GLU A 45 -11.57 -8.61 43.93
C GLU A 45 -12.30 -7.64 42.99
N ALA A 46 -13.54 -7.24 43.29
CA ALA A 46 -14.33 -6.33 42.45
C ALA A 46 -13.59 -5.01 42.16
N LEU A 47 -12.89 -4.44 43.14
CA LEU A 47 -12.10 -3.21 42.96
C LEU A 47 -11.00 -3.35 41.89
N ILE A 48 -10.41 -4.54 41.77
CA ILE A 48 -9.38 -4.84 40.75
C ILE A 48 -9.99 -4.71 39.35
N HIS A 49 -11.19 -5.24 39.15
CA HIS A 49 -11.93 -5.15 37.88
C HIS A 49 -12.36 -3.71 37.57
N ARG A 50 -12.83 -2.96 38.57
CA ARG A 50 -13.13 -1.53 38.44
C ARG A 50 -11.90 -0.73 37.99
N ASP A 51 -10.75 -0.99 38.58
CA ASP A 51 -9.52 -0.25 38.29
C ASP A 51 -8.91 -0.66 36.93
N LYS A 52 -9.04 -1.93 36.51
CA LYS A 52 -8.77 -2.37 35.13
C LYS A 52 -9.66 -1.64 34.12
N ARG A 53 -10.99 -1.64 34.32
CA ARG A 53 -11.96 -0.90 33.49
C ARG A 53 -11.57 0.58 33.37
N ASN A 54 -11.28 1.22 34.50
CA ASN A 54 -10.88 2.63 34.53
C ASN A 54 -9.56 2.87 33.77
N ARG A 55 -8.58 1.96 33.85
CA ARG A 55 -7.34 2.03 33.06
C ARG A 55 -7.61 1.87 31.55
N ILE A 56 -8.45 0.92 31.16
CA ILE A 56 -8.84 0.71 29.75
C ILE A 56 -9.54 1.96 29.20
N ASN A 57 -10.48 2.55 29.96
CA ASN A 57 -11.18 3.76 29.56
C ASN A 57 -10.25 4.96 29.35
N ARG A 58 -9.16 5.09 30.14
CA ARG A 58 -8.11 6.10 29.89
C ARG A 58 -7.43 5.86 28.53
N VAL A 59 -7.01 4.62 28.24
CA VAL A 59 -6.39 4.29 26.94
C VAL A 59 -7.34 4.58 25.76
N VAL A 60 -8.64 4.28 25.90
CA VAL A 60 -9.66 4.62 24.89
C VAL A 60 -9.79 6.15 24.69
N GLN A 61 -9.70 6.93 25.76
CA GLN A 61 -9.72 8.39 25.71
C GLN A 61 -8.45 8.95 25.05
N ASP A 62 -7.29 8.44 25.42
CA ASP A 62 -5.99 8.82 24.87
C ASP A 62 -5.92 8.54 23.36
N LEU A 63 -6.29 7.33 22.93
CA LEU A 63 -6.39 6.97 21.50
C LEU A 63 -7.38 7.85 20.73
N SER A 64 -8.52 8.21 21.34
CA SER A 64 -9.49 9.12 20.71
C SER A 64 -8.94 10.53 20.55
N ASN A 65 -8.15 11.02 21.51
CA ASN A 65 -7.52 12.33 21.44
C ASN A 65 -6.36 12.35 20.42
N GLU A 66 -5.57 11.28 20.37
CA GLU A 66 -4.52 11.09 19.36
C GLU A 66 -5.13 11.07 17.95
N ALA A 67 -6.15 10.25 17.71
CA ALA A 67 -6.82 10.15 16.41
C ALA A 67 -7.37 11.51 15.93
N LYS A 68 -7.96 12.32 16.82
CA LYS A 68 -8.39 13.70 16.51
C LYS A 68 -7.21 14.60 16.15
N THR A 69 -6.10 14.48 16.89
CA THR A 69 -4.88 15.27 16.66
C THR A 69 -4.25 14.93 15.30
N GLN A 70 -4.11 13.63 14.98
CA GLN A 70 -3.60 13.17 13.69
C GLN A 70 -4.52 13.60 12.53
N THR A 71 -5.85 13.48 12.71
CA THR A 71 -6.83 13.95 11.71
C THR A 71 -6.68 15.45 11.45
N THR A 72 -6.45 16.25 12.50
CA THR A 72 -6.25 17.70 12.39
C THR A 72 -4.92 18.04 11.70
N SER A 73 -3.82 17.39 12.07
CA SER A 73 -2.52 17.52 11.40
C SER A 73 -2.62 17.19 9.90
N ARG A 74 -3.31 16.09 9.57
CA ARG A 74 -3.57 15.67 8.20
C ARG A 74 -4.38 16.71 7.43
N MET A 75 -5.46 17.26 8.01
CA MET A 75 -6.25 18.32 7.36
C MET A 75 -5.40 19.57 7.06
N PHE A 76 -4.53 19.99 7.99
CA PHE A 76 -3.60 21.09 7.76
C PHE A 76 -2.61 20.78 6.63
N THR A 77 -2.01 19.58 6.66
CA THR A 77 -1.05 19.13 5.64
C THR A 77 -1.68 19.08 4.25
N ILE A 78 -2.85 18.44 4.10
CA ILE A 78 -3.56 18.36 2.81
C ILE A 78 -3.92 19.76 2.31
N LYS A 79 -4.37 20.68 3.19
CA LYS A 79 -4.65 22.08 2.83
C LYS A 79 -3.40 22.87 2.43
N ARG A 80 -2.24 22.58 3.01
CA ARG A 80 -0.95 23.15 2.61
C ARG A 80 -0.53 22.63 1.22
N LEU A 81 -0.49 21.31 1.04
CA LEU A 81 -0.14 20.67 -0.23
C LEU A 81 -1.06 21.16 -1.38
N ALA A 82 -2.36 21.31 -1.13
CA ALA A 82 -3.31 21.83 -2.12
C ALA A 82 -3.02 23.27 -2.62
N ARG A 83 -2.28 24.07 -1.83
CA ARG A 83 -1.79 25.40 -2.23
C ARG A 83 -0.44 25.28 -2.96
N GLU A 84 0.48 24.52 -2.40
CA GLU A 84 1.86 24.35 -2.90
C GLU A 84 1.91 23.64 -4.28
N LYS A 85 0.97 22.72 -4.55
CA LYS A 85 0.96 21.88 -5.77
C LYS A 85 1.03 22.65 -7.09
N ASN A 86 0.50 23.88 -7.10
CA ASN A 86 0.47 24.71 -8.31
C ASN A 86 1.85 25.29 -8.66
N HIS A 87 2.80 25.24 -7.71
CA HIS A 87 4.15 25.78 -7.86
C HIS A 87 5.23 24.71 -8.00
N TRP A 88 4.97 23.45 -7.61
CA TRP A 88 5.99 22.38 -7.65
C TRP A 88 6.59 22.17 -9.04
N PHE A 89 5.76 22.24 -10.08
CA PHE A 89 6.12 21.82 -11.43
C PHE A 89 5.88 22.90 -12.51
N SER A 90 5.76 24.17 -12.13
CA SER A 90 5.45 25.27 -13.06
C SER A 90 6.51 25.51 -14.14
N HIS A 91 7.75 25.07 -13.89
CA HIS A 91 8.89 25.18 -14.81
C HIS A 91 9.45 23.78 -15.18
N SER A 92 8.68 22.71 -14.96
CA SER A 92 9.18 21.35 -15.13
C SER A 92 9.33 20.92 -16.60
N PRO A 93 10.24 19.96 -16.87
CA PRO A 93 10.36 19.32 -18.17
C PRO A 93 9.07 18.54 -18.52
N PRO A 94 8.92 18.05 -19.76
CA PRO A 94 7.75 17.27 -20.19
C PRO A 94 7.40 16.15 -19.19
N ALA A 95 6.11 15.87 -19.00
CA ALA A 95 5.61 15.03 -17.91
C ALA A 95 6.28 13.64 -17.80
N GLN A 96 6.76 13.06 -18.90
CA GLN A 96 7.55 11.84 -18.89
C GLN A 96 8.90 12.01 -18.17
N ALA A 97 9.63 13.09 -18.46
CA ALA A 97 10.91 13.40 -17.81
C ALA A 97 10.71 13.78 -16.34
N LEU A 98 9.63 14.51 -16.03
CA LEU A 98 9.25 14.80 -14.65
C LEU A 98 8.92 13.50 -13.88
N ALA A 99 8.16 12.59 -14.47
CA ALA A 99 7.84 11.30 -13.86
C ALA A 99 9.11 10.50 -13.56
N THR A 100 10.05 10.42 -14.51
CA THR A 100 11.38 9.82 -14.28
C THR A 100 12.11 10.48 -13.11
N ALA A 101 12.25 11.82 -13.11
CA ALA A 101 12.97 12.55 -12.06
C ALA A 101 12.35 12.38 -10.66
N VAL A 102 11.01 12.37 -10.55
CA VAL A 102 10.31 12.09 -9.28
C VAL A 102 10.56 10.66 -8.81
N ILE A 103 10.58 9.69 -9.73
CA ILE A 103 10.86 8.29 -9.39
C ILE A 103 12.30 8.13 -8.89
N GLU A 104 13.28 8.63 -9.64
CA GLU A 104 14.71 8.45 -9.40
C GLU A 104 15.24 9.27 -8.20
N HIS A 105 14.75 10.50 -7.99
CA HIS A 105 15.27 11.40 -6.95
C HIS A 105 14.37 11.51 -5.70
N CYS A 106 13.12 11.01 -5.73
CA CYS A 106 12.20 11.14 -4.60
C CYS A 106 11.59 9.81 -4.14
N LEU A 107 11.09 8.98 -5.06
CA LEU A 107 10.38 7.75 -4.68
C LEU A 107 11.34 6.61 -4.34
N HIS A 108 12.23 6.22 -5.27
CA HIS A 108 13.15 5.10 -5.05
C HIS A 108 14.13 5.31 -3.88
N PRO A 109 14.84 6.45 -3.74
CA PRO A 109 15.78 6.63 -2.64
C PRO A 109 15.12 6.56 -1.27
N ARG A 110 13.81 6.84 -1.19
CA ARG A 110 13.04 6.84 0.05
C ARG A 110 12.33 5.51 0.30
N CYS A 111 11.70 4.90 -0.71
CA CYS A 111 10.88 3.70 -0.51
C CYS A 111 11.69 2.48 -0.07
N LEU A 112 13.02 2.48 -0.25
CA LEU A 112 13.90 1.40 0.19
C LEU A 112 14.29 1.50 1.68
N LEU A 113 14.19 2.69 2.30
CA LEU A 113 14.74 2.97 3.65
C LEU A 113 14.00 2.25 4.77
N SER A 114 12.66 2.22 4.71
CA SER A 114 11.83 1.62 5.76
C SER A 114 10.45 1.20 5.23
N PRO A 115 9.75 0.28 5.93
CA PRO A 115 8.37 -0.08 5.61
C PRO A 115 7.42 1.14 5.63
N MET A 116 7.63 2.08 6.56
CA MET A 116 6.82 3.30 6.68
C MET A 116 7.06 4.26 5.51
N ASP A 117 8.29 4.32 5.01
CA ASP A 117 8.65 5.14 3.86
C ASP A 117 8.17 4.53 2.53
N ALA A 118 8.15 3.20 2.41
CA ALA A 118 7.51 2.50 1.30
C ALA A 118 6.01 2.83 1.21
N ASP A 119 5.28 2.72 2.34
CA ASP A 119 3.85 3.09 2.42
C ASP A 119 3.64 4.58 2.11
N TYR A 120 4.48 5.46 2.69
CA TYR A 120 4.43 6.89 2.42
C TYR A 120 4.63 7.20 0.93
N CYS A 121 5.60 6.59 0.26
CA CYS A 121 5.86 6.86 -1.16
C CYS A 121 4.67 6.48 -2.04
N ALA A 122 4.04 5.33 -1.80
CA ALA A 122 2.83 4.94 -2.53
C ALA A 122 1.66 5.91 -2.27
N GLN A 123 1.39 6.21 -0.99
CA GLN A 123 0.34 7.16 -0.61
C GLN A 123 0.61 8.58 -1.13
N MET A 124 1.87 9.01 -1.25
CA MET A 124 2.23 10.32 -1.80
C MET A 124 1.88 10.41 -3.28
N VAL A 125 2.16 9.38 -4.08
CA VAL A 125 1.77 9.36 -5.51
C VAL A 125 0.24 9.45 -5.65
N LYS A 126 -0.52 8.73 -4.82
CA LYS A 126 -1.98 8.83 -4.77
C LYS A 126 -2.47 10.23 -4.39
N ASN A 127 -1.88 10.86 -3.38
CA ASN A 127 -2.26 12.21 -2.95
C ASN A 127 -1.94 13.25 -4.04
N ILE A 128 -0.79 13.15 -4.72
CA ILE A 128 -0.43 14.02 -5.86
C ILE A 128 -1.45 13.88 -7.01
N HIS A 129 -1.91 12.65 -7.29
CA HIS A 129 -2.98 12.37 -8.25
C HIS A 129 -4.30 13.02 -7.85
N LEU A 130 -4.83 12.68 -6.66
CA LEU A 130 -6.14 13.12 -6.16
C LEU A 130 -6.23 14.65 -5.96
N GLN A 131 -5.10 15.32 -5.71
CA GLN A 131 -5.06 16.78 -5.65
C GLN A 131 -5.09 17.46 -7.03
N GLY A 132 -4.99 16.71 -8.12
CA GLY A 132 -4.89 17.28 -9.47
C GLY A 132 -3.68 18.19 -9.60
N THR A 133 -2.49 17.65 -9.31
CA THR A 133 -1.24 18.40 -9.36
C THR A 133 -0.87 18.73 -10.81
N PRO A 134 -0.76 20.01 -11.20
CA PRO A 134 -0.35 20.40 -12.55
C PRO A 134 1.03 19.84 -12.90
N GLY A 135 1.27 19.48 -14.17
CA GLY A 135 2.54 18.90 -14.61
C GLY A 135 2.72 17.40 -14.35
N PHE A 136 2.06 16.82 -13.35
CA PHE A 136 2.26 15.43 -12.96
C PHE A 136 1.31 14.44 -13.67
N SER A 137 1.85 13.59 -14.54
CA SER A 137 1.12 12.45 -15.10
C SER A 137 1.29 11.20 -14.23
N THR A 138 0.26 10.87 -13.46
CA THR A 138 0.17 9.60 -12.72
C THR A 138 0.24 8.40 -13.66
N LEU A 139 -0.34 8.50 -14.85
CA LEU A 139 -0.33 7.44 -15.87
C LEU A 139 1.10 7.15 -16.36
N MET A 140 1.89 8.19 -16.66
CA MET A 140 3.30 8.01 -17.01
C MET A 140 4.14 7.55 -15.81
N CYS A 141 3.86 8.06 -14.61
CA CYS A 141 4.53 7.62 -13.39
C CYS A 141 4.33 6.11 -13.16
N TYR A 142 3.10 5.60 -13.28
CA TYR A 142 2.82 4.17 -13.19
C TYR A 142 3.40 3.35 -14.35
N ASP A 143 3.40 3.85 -15.60
CA ASP A 143 4.04 3.10 -16.70
C ASP A 143 5.56 2.98 -16.55
N LYS A 144 6.20 3.96 -15.89
CA LYS A 144 7.58 3.88 -15.45
C LYS A 144 7.72 2.91 -14.26
N LEU A 145 7.00 3.12 -13.16
CA LEU A 145 7.02 2.30 -11.93
C LEU A 145 6.58 0.83 -12.11
N LEU A 146 5.91 0.50 -13.22
CA LEU A 146 5.57 -0.87 -13.63
C LEU A 146 6.23 -1.25 -14.97
N GLY A 147 7.32 -0.55 -15.30
CA GLY A 147 8.19 -0.79 -16.45
C GLY A 147 9.39 -1.69 -16.13
N ASP A 148 10.34 -1.77 -17.07
CA ASP A 148 11.44 -2.75 -17.01
C ASP A 148 12.53 -2.45 -15.97
N HIS A 149 12.52 -1.25 -15.38
CA HIS A 149 13.33 -0.94 -14.19
C HIS A 149 13.02 -1.83 -12.97
N ILE A 150 11.87 -2.53 -12.91
CA ILE A 150 11.55 -3.47 -11.81
C ILE A 150 12.66 -4.52 -11.67
N GLN A 151 13.15 -5.05 -12.79
CA GLN A 151 14.24 -6.03 -12.80
C GLN A 151 15.52 -5.43 -12.22
N VAL A 152 15.85 -4.19 -12.59
CA VAL A 152 17.05 -3.48 -12.10
C VAL A 152 16.95 -3.22 -10.61
N MET A 153 15.81 -2.69 -10.12
CA MET A 153 15.58 -2.45 -8.69
C MET A 153 15.63 -3.75 -7.88
N THR A 154 15.02 -4.83 -8.38
CA THR A 154 14.99 -6.13 -7.70
C THR A 154 16.39 -6.78 -7.64
N PHE A 155 17.24 -6.54 -8.64
CA PHE A 155 18.66 -6.91 -8.62
C PHE A 155 19.41 -6.06 -7.58
N SER A 156 19.38 -4.73 -7.69
CA SER A 156 20.27 -3.84 -6.93
C SER A 156 19.98 -3.73 -5.43
N CYS A 157 18.79 -4.14 -4.98
CA CYS A 157 18.42 -4.14 -3.57
C CYS A 157 19.13 -5.24 -2.75
N SER A 158 19.43 -4.94 -1.49
CA SER A 158 19.56 -5.97 -0.45
C SER A 158 18.22 -6.65 -0.12
N GLU A 159 18.22 -7.75 0.65
CA GLU A 159 16.99 -8.43 1.11
C GLU A 159 16.00 -7.45 1.77
N TYR A 160 16.50 -6.55 2.62
CA TYR A 160 15.68 -5.61 3.38
C TYR A 160 15.05 -4.55 2.46
N GLU A 161 15.84 -4.00 1.54
CA GLU A 161 15.38 -3.04 0.54
C GLU A 161 14.39 -3.69 -0.44
N ALA A 162 14.60 -4.94 -0.84
CA ALA A 162 13.69 -5.68 -1.71
C ALA A 162 12.32 -5.91 -1.05
N ARG A 163 12.29 -6.12 0.27
CA ARG A 163 11.03 -6.18 1.05
C ARG A 163 10.31 -4.84 1.07
N ASN A 164 11.04 -3.74 1.32
CA ASN A 164 10.45 -2.40 1.30
C ASN A 164 9.98 -2.00 -0.12
N TYR A 165 10.73 -2.37 -1.17
CA TYR A 165 10.33 -2.20 -2.57
C TYR A 165 9.07 -2.98 -2.92
N GLY A 166 8.99 -4.25 -2.50
CA GLY A 166 7.78 -5.07 -2.66
C GLY A 166 6.56 -4.46 -1.98
N ARG A 167 6.73 -3.90 -0.77
CA ARG A 167 5.68 -3.18 -0.04
C ARG A 167 5.24 -1.89 -0.76
N PHE A 168 6.18 -1.13 -1.31
CA PHE A 168 5.88 0.05 -2.14
C PHE A 168 5.11 -0.33 -3.42
N LEU A 169 5.55 -1.36 -4.14
CA LEU A 169 4.84 -1.90 -5.31
C LEU A 169 3.45 -2.39 -4.94
N HIS A 170 3.27 -3.07 -3.80
CA HIS A 170 1.96 -3.47 -3.29
C HIS A 170 1.04 -2.24 -3.10
N GLY A 171 1.53 -1.16 -2.47
CA GLY A 171 0.77 0.08 -2.32
C GLY A 171 0.32 0.70 -3.66
N ILE A 172 1.23 0.77 -4.64
CA ILE A 172 0.91 1.26 -6.00
C ILE A 172 -0.13 0.35 -6.69
N LEU A 173 0.02 -0.96 -6.57
CA LEU A 173 -0.89 -1.94 -7.17
C LEU A 173 -2.27 -1.97 -6.49
N VAL A 174 -2.38 -1.69 -5.18
CA VAL A 174 -3.68 -1.54 -4.49
C VAL A 174 -4.51 -0.42 -5.10
N ASP A 175 -3.90 0.75 -5.34
CA ASP A 175 -4.60 1.89 -5.94
C ASP A 175 -5.03 1.58 -7.38
N ILE A 176 -4.13 0.96 -8.16
CA ILE A 176 -4.41 0.51 -9.52
C ILE A 176 -5.55 -0.51 -9.56
N MET A 177 -5.54 -1.50 -8.65
CA MET A 177 -6.57 -2.54 -8.58
C MET A 177 -7.93 -1.99 -8.14
N ARG A 178 -7.97 -1.01 -7.24
CA ARG A 178 -9.21 -0.32 -6.87
C ARG A 178 -9.83 0.38 -8.08
N TRP A 179 -9.03 1.10 -8.87
CA TRP A 179 -9.48 1.74 -10.09
C TRP A 179 -9.80 0.75 -11.23
N HIS A 180 -9.16 -0.41 -11.28
CA HIS A 180 -9.46 -1.49 -12.24
C HIS A 180 -10.80 -2.19 -11.94
N GLY A 181 -11.12 -2.39 -10.66
CA GLY A 181 -12.31 -3.11 -10.20
C GLY A 181 -13.59 -2.27 -10.15
N ASP A 182 -13.47 -0.96 -9.90
CA ASP A 182 -14.60 -0.06 -9.70
C ASP A 182 -14.53 1.17 -10.63
N GLU A 183 -15.41 1.21 -11.64
CA GLU A 183 -15.55 2.33 -12.56
C GLU A 183 -16.03 3.62 -11.87
N GLN A 184 -16.85 3.52 -10.82
CA GLN A 184 -17.30 4.70 -10.07
C GLN A 184 -16.17 5.29 -9.24
N ALA A 185 -15.34 4.46 -8.59
CA ALA A 185 -14.10 4.93 -7.95
C ALA A 185 -13.14 5.55 -8.95
N PHE A 186 -12.95 4.94 -10.13
CA PHE A 186 -12.13 5.50 -11.20
C PHE A 186 -12.65 6.88 -11.65
N MET A 187 -13.94 7.00 -11.96
CA MET A 187 -14.55 8.26 -12.41
C MET A 187 -14.57 9.34 -11.32
N GLN A 188 -14.75 8.93 -10.06
CA GLN A 188 -14.82 9.86 -8.93
C GLN A 188 -13.45 10.40 -8.51
N ASP A 189 -12.41 9.58 -8.55
CA ASP A 189 -11.05 10.00 -8.17
C ASP A 189 -10.35 10.77 -9.29
N ASN A 190 -10.76 10.63 -10.55
CA ASN A 190 -10.25 11.39 -11.70
C ASN A 190 -10.93 12.76 -11.90
N ARG A 191 -11.76 13.21 -10.95
CA ARG A 191 -12.41 14.53 -11.00
C ARG A 191 -12.47 15.19 -9.62
N THR A 192 -12.50 16.52 -9.63
CA THR A 192 -12.89 17.34 -8.47
C THR A 192 -14.09 18.22 -8.83
N LYS A 193 -14.64 18.95 -7.85
CA LYS A 193 -15.70 19.93 -8.07
C LYS A 193 -15.20 21.33 -7.74
N ILE A 194 -15.27 22.25 -8.71
CA ILE A 194 -14.95 23.68 -8.53
C ILE A 194 -16.20 24.48 -8.91
N GLY A 195 -16.73 25.26 -7.97
CA GLY A 195 -18.00 26.00 -8.17
C GLY A 195 -19.18 25.08 -8.54
N GLY A 196 -19.22 23.86 -7.99
CA GLY A 196 -20.22 22.84 -8.31
C GLY A 196 -20.00 22.07 -9.62
N LYS A 197 -19.16 22.58 -10.54
CA LYS A 197 -18.88 21.95 -11.84
C LYS A 197 -17.75 20.90 -11.72
N PRO A 198 -17.85 19.76 -12.43
CA PRO A 198 -16.76 18.78 -12.47
C PRO A 198 -15.56 19.35 -13.24
N VAL A 199 -14.35 19.11 -12.71
CA VAL A 199 -13.06 19.42 -13.35
C VAL A 199 -12.21 18.17 -13.29
N TYR A 200 -11.72 17.68 -14.43
CA TYR A 200 -10.94 16.45 -14.51
C TYR A 200 -9.49 16.67 -14.09
N LEU A 201 -8.88 15.64 -13.48
CA LEU A 201 -7.52 15.72 -12.96
C LEU A 201 -6.50 15.37 -14.07
N PRO A 202 -5.35 16.06 -14.17
CA PRO A 202 -4.39 15.85 -15.24
C PRO A 202 -3.67 14.49 -15.21
N GLY A 203 -3.77 13.74 -14.10
CA GLY A 203 -2.97 12.55 -13.84
C GLY A 203 -3.16 11.42 -14.86
N PHE A 204 -4.39 11.23 -15.36
CA PHE A 204 -4.75 10.17 -16.32
C PHE A 204 -5.10 10.71 -17.72
N GLN A 205 -4.54 11.86 -18.11
CA GLN A 205 -4.57 12.30 -19.51
C GLN A 205 -3.90 11.24 -20.41
N MET A 206 -4.63 10.78 -21.44
CA MET A 206 -4.16 9.78 -22.40
C MET A 206 -3.14 10.35 -23.38
N LYS A 207 -3.39 11.59 -23.86
CA LYS A 207 -2.41 12.43 -24.55
C LYS A 207 -2.05 13.57 -23.60
N TRP A 208 -0.79 13.65 -23.18
CA TRP A 208 -0.39 14.68 -22.23
C TRP A 208 -0.60 16.08 -22.81
N SER A 209 -1.30 16.94 -22.05
CA SER A 209 -1.46 18.34 -22.37
C SER A 209 -1.19 19.22 -21.15
N SER A 210 -0.60 20.39 -21.39
CA SER A 210 -0.36 21.41 -20.36
C SER A 210 -1.50 22.44 -20.28
N LYS A 211 -2.69 22.13 -20.82
CA LYS A 211 -3.90 22.94 -20.68
C LYS A 211 -4.22 23.14 -19.19
N SER A 212 -4.71 24.33 -18.84
CA SER A 212 -5.20 24.62 -17.48
C SER A 212 -6.51 23.89 -17.13
N VAL A 213 -7.30 23.53 -18.15
CA VAL A 213 -8.53 22.75 -18.04
C VAL A 213 -8.37 21.46 -18.84
N VAL A 214 -8.58 20.33 -18.17
CA VAL A 214 -8.58 19.00 -18.78
C VAL A 214 -10.03 18.59 -19.03
N ALA A 215 -10.33 18.18 -20.26
CA ALA A 215 -11.66 17.74 -20.66
C ALA A 215 -11.82 16.22 -20.49
N ILE A 216 -13.05 15.69 -20.52
CA ILE A 216 -13.29 14.26 -20.29
C ILE A 216 -12.66 13.40 -21.40
N GLU A 217 -12.65 13.91 -22.63
CA GLU A 217 -12.04 13.30 -23.82
C GLU A 217 -10.51 13.26 -23.79
N ASP A 218 -9.86 14.09 -22.96
CA ASP A 218 -8.41 14.02 -22.73
C ASP A 218 -8.06 12.87 -21.75
N ILE A 219 -9.01 12.43 -20.91
CA ILE A 219 -8.82 11.35 -19.91
C ILE A 219 -8.95 9.96 -20.55
N ILE A 220 -8.11 9.01 -20.12
CA ILE A 220 -8.22 7.60 -20.53
C ILE A 220 -9.58 7.01 -20.14
N LYS A 221 -10.23 6.29 -21.07
CA LYS A 221 -11.49 5.58 -20.76
C LYS A 221 -11.21 4.42 -19.81
N TRP A 222 -12.18 4.07 -18.96
CA TRP A 222 -12.01 2.96 -18.00
C TRP A 222 -11.66 1.62 -18.68
N THR A 223 -12.25 1.34 -19.85
CA THR A 223 -11.91 0.17 -20.68
C THR A 223 -10.43 0.15 -21.11
N ASP A 224 -9.91 1.30 -21.51
CA ASP A 224 -8.52 1.46 -21.95
C ASP A 224 -7.57 1.41 -20.75
N TYR A 225 -8.01 1.93 -19.60
CA TYR A 225 -7.32 1.78 -18.32
C TYR A 225 -7.16 0.31 -17.94
N LYS A 226 -8.22 -0.52 -18.05
CA LYS A 226 -8.10 -1.96 -17.78
C LYS A 226 -7.09 -2.67 -18.70
N MET A 227 -7.04 -2.29 -19.98
CA MET A 227 -6.03 -2.78 -20.91
C MET A 227 -4.61 -2.32 -20.54
N LEU A 228 -4.47 -1.11 -19.99
CA LEU A 228 -3.21 -0.58 -19.47
C LEU A 228 -2.74 -1.32 -18.20
N VAL A 229 -3.65 -1.63 -17.27
CA VAL A 229 -3.35 -2.46 -16.08
C VAL A 229 -2.91 -3.87 -16.48
N LYS A 230 -3.58 -4.50 -17.47
CA LYS A 230 -3.14 -5.77 -18.05
C LYS A 230 -1.73 -5.71 -18.65
N LYS A 231 -1.39 -4.59 -19.32
CA LYS A 231 -0.03 -4.34 -19.83
C LYS A 231 0.99 -4.26 -18.69
N TRP A 232 0.67 -3.56 -17.60
CA TRP A 232 1.54 -3.43 -16.43
C TRP A 232 1.73 -4.77 -15.71
N HIS A 233 0.67 -5.54 -15.47
CA HIS A 233 0.78 -6.88 -14.87
C HIS A 233 1.65 -7.83 -15.71
N ARG A 234 1.59 -7.73 -17.05
CA ARG A 234 2.47 -8.48 -17.96
C ARG A 234 3.94 -8.04 -17.89
N LYS A 235 4.21 -6.73 -17.79
CA LYS A 235 5.58 -6.22 -17.60
C LYS A 235 6.13 -6.65 -16.24
N LEU A 236 5.35 -6.47 -15.17
CA LEU A 236 5.68 -6.89 -13.79
C LEU A 236 6.00 -8.39 -13.73
N SER A 237 5.13 -9.24 -14.28
CA SER A 237 5.37 -10.69 -14.31
C SER A 237 6.65 -11.02 -15.07
N ARG A 238 6.85 -10.48 -16.28
CA ARG A 238 8.05 -10.72 -17.09
C ARG A 238 9.34 -10.38 -16.33
N ASN A 239 9.39 -9.21 -15.70
CA ASN A 239 10.59 -8.74 -15.00
C ASN A 239 10.91 -9.59 -13.76
N LEU A 240 9.90 -9.95 -12.96
CA LEU A 240 10.10 -10.81 -11.78
C LEU A 240 10.44 -12.26 -12.14
N LEU A 241 9.83 -12.81 -13.19
CA LEU A 241 10.18 -14.14 -13.70
C LEU A 241 11.62 -14.18 -14.22
N HIS A 242 12.09 -13.15 -14.93
CA HIS A 242 13.49 -13.07 -15.36
C HIS A 242 14.47 -13.04 -14.16
N CYS A 243 14.11 -12.40 -13.04
CA CYS A 243 14.92 -12.48 -11.81
C CYS A 243 14.95 -13.90 -11.23
N LEU A 244 13.81 -14.60 -11.21
CA LEU A 244 13.68 -16.00 -10.78
C LEU A 244 14.46 -16.98 -11.68
N GLU A 245 14.53 -16.73 -12.98
CA GLU A 245 15.21 -17.60 -13.96
C GLU A 245 16.72 -17.32 -14.07
N SER A 246 17.23 -16.26 -13.43
CA SER A 246 18.61 -15.79 -13.62
C SER A 246 19.72 -16.66 -13.00
N GLY A 247 19.39 -17.69 -12.20
CA GLY A 247 20.35 -18.55 -11.48
C GLY A 247 21.10 -17.87 -10.30
N GLN A 248 21.20 -16.54 -10.31
CA GLN A 248 21.86 -15.73 -9.29
C GLN A 248 21.08 -15.76 -7.96
N PHE A 249 21.78 -16.03 -6.85
CA PHE A 249 21.15 -16.21 -5.53
C PHE A 249 20.29 -15.00 -5.14
N VAL A 250 20.90 -13.81 -5.16
CA VAL A 250 20.27 -12.55 -4.72
C VAL A 250 19.03 -12.23 -5.54
N HIS A 251 19.06 -12.44 -6.86
CA HIS A 251 17.94 -12.10 -7.74
C HIS A 251 16.73 -13.01 -7.48
N ILE A 252 16.96 -14.32 -7.34
CA ILE A 252 15.91 -15.29 -7.06
C ILE A 252 15.29 -15.00 -5.69
N TYR A 253 16.13 -14.77 -4.69
CA TYR A 253 15.73 -14.51 -3.32
C TYR A 253 14.93 -13.20 -3.20
N ASN A 254 15.43 -12.10 -3.77
CA ASN A 254 14.74 -10.81 -3.81
C ASN A 254 13.42 -10.88 -4.59
N ALA A 255 13.38 -11.57 -5.74
CA ALA A 255 12.16 -11.71 -6.51
C ALA A 255 11.07 -12.51 -5.77
N LEU A 256 11.45 -13.56 -5.04
CA LEU A 256 10.53 -14.29 -4.16
C LEU A 256 10.00 -13.41 -3.01
N ILE A 257 10.82 -12.51 -2.45
CA ILE A 257 10.38 -11.52 -1.47
C ILE A 257 9.38 -10.54 -2.08
N VAL A 258 9.72 -9.92 -3.22
CA VAL A 258 8.82 -8.96 -3.90
C VAL A 258 7.49 -9.62 -4.27
N LEU A 259 7.53 -10.83 -4.84
CA LEU A 259 6.34 -11.62 -5.16
C LEU A 259 5.47 -11.92 -3.93
N LYS A 260 6.08 -12.17 -2.76
CA LYS A 260 5.38 -12.42 -1.50
C LYS A 260 4.69 -11.15 -0.97
N GLU A 261 5.34 -9.99 -1.04
CA GLU A 261 4.75 -8.72 -0.60
C GLU A 261 3.58 -8.28 -1.51
N ILE A 262 3.70 -8.44 -2.84
CA ILE A 262 2.61 -8.07 -3.78
C ILE A 262 1.49 -9.12 -3.89
N LEU A 263 1.58 -10.24 -3.16
CA LEU A 263 0.66 -11.38 -3.28
C LEU A 263 -0.82 -11.03 -3.02
N GLY A 264 -1.08 -9.94 -2.27
CA GLY A 264 -2.42 -9.41 -2.02
C GLY A 264 -3.13 -8.79 -3.23
N VAL A 265 -2.39 -8.52 -4.32
CA VAL A 265 -2.87 -7.79 -5.51
C VAL A 265 -2.34 -8.35 -6.84
N PHE A 266 -1.37 -9.28 -6.80
CA PHE A 266 -0.85 -10.01 -7.95
C PHE A 266 -0.46 -11.43 -7.53
N PRO A 267 -0.77 -12.48 -8.31
CA PRO A 267 -1.49 -12.50 -9.58
C PRO A 267 -3.02 -12.35 -9.43
N ARG A 268 -3.70 -11.94 -10.51
CA ARG A 268 -5.15 -11.70 -10.57
C ARG A 268 -5.73 -12.18 -11.91
N VAL A 269 -6.66 -13.12 -11.87
CA VAL A 269 -7.26 -13.71 -13.09
C VAL A 269 -8.03 -12.67 -13.92
N GLU A 270 -8.75 -11.77 -13.26
CA GLU A 270 -9.55 -10.69 -13.85
C GLU A 270 -8.72 -9.69 -14.67
N VAL A 271 -7.42 -9.60 -14.39
CA VAL A 271 -6.48 -8.68 -15.06
C VAL A 271 -5.72 -9.39 -16.18
N LEU A 272 -5.12 -10.54 -15.85
CA LEU A 272 -4.25 -11.28 -16.76
C LEU A 272 -4.38 -12.78 -16.50
N ASP A 273 -5.32 -13.41 -17.19
CA ASP A 273 -5.49 -14.87 -17.17
C ASP A 273 -4.18 -15.61 -17.49
N GLY A 274 -4.02 -16.80 -16.90
CA GLY A 274 -2.84 -17.66 -17.01
C GLY A 274 -1.62 -17.24 -16.18
N VAL A 275 -1.48 -15.96 -15.79
CA VAL A 275 -0.22 -15.47 -15.15
C VAL A 275 0.11 -16.18 -13.83
N GLY A 276 -0.89 -16.50 -13.01
CA GLY A 276 -0.66 -17.24 -11.76
C GLY A 276 -0.16 -18.67 -12.01
N THR A 277 -0.62 -19.32 -13.08
CA THR A 277 -0.12 -20.63 -13.51
C THR A 277 1.34 -20.56 -13.97
N VAL A 278 1.71 -19.51 -14.72
CA VAL A 278 3.11 -19.31 -15.14
C VAL A 278 4.02 -19.08 -13.94
N VAL A 279 3.63 -18.20 -13.01
CA VAL A 279 4.40 -17.92 -11.78
C VAL A 279 4.53 -19.18 -10.92
N LYS A 280 3.45 -19.95 -10.75
CA LYS A 280 3.49 -21.24 -10.05
C LYS A 280 4.50 -22.20 -10.70
N ASN A 281 4.45 -22.39 -12.02
CA ASN A 281 5.31 -23.34 -12.72
C ASN A 281 6.80 -22.97 -12.61
N VAL A 282 7.16 -21.69 -12.71
CA VAL A 282 8.56 -21.23 -12.53
C VAL A 282 9.02 -21.45 -11.08
N VAL A 283 8.18 -21.17 -10.08
CA VAL A 283 8.52 -21.44 -8.67
C VAL A 283 8.66 -22.94 -8.39
N ASP A 284 7.79 -23.79 -8.94
CA ASP A 284 7.90 -25.24 -8.78
C ASP A 284 9.18 -25.78 -9.44
N THR A 285 9.58 -25.21 -10.59
CA THR A 285 10.85 -25.52 -11.27
C THR A 285 12.05 -25.15 -10.40
N ILE A 286 12.03 -23.99 -9.73
CA ILE A 286 13.04 -23.60 -8.73
C ILE A 286 13.05 -24.60 -7.57
N LEU A 287 11.89 -24.99 -7.03
CA LEU A 287 11.82 -25.93 -5.91
C LEU A 287 12.36 -27.33 -6.24
N GLN A 288 12.30 -27.74 -7.51
CA GLN A 288 12.91 -28.98 -7.99
C GLN A 288 14.45 -28.82 -8.13
N ASN A 289 14.89 -27.80 -8.88
CA ASN A 289 16.26 -27.70 -9.36
C ASN A 289 17.25 -27.00 -8.40
N GLU A 290 16.74 -26.13 -7.52
CA GLU A 290 17.58 -25.34 -6.61
C GLU A 290 18.26 -26.22 -5.54
N LYS A 291 19.52 -25.96 -5.23
CA LYS A 291 20.27 -26.67 -4.18
C LYS A 291 20.37 -25.86 -2.89
N ARG A 292 20.29 -24.53 -2.97
CA ARG A 292 20.44 -23.59 -1.85
C ARG A 292 19.22 -23.67 -0.92
N SER A 293 19.46 -23.97 0.36
CA SER A 293 18.43 -24.21 1.39
C SER A 293 17.43 -23.05 1.51
N ASP A 294 17.95 -21.83 1.48
CA ASP A 294 17.21 -20.64 1.92
C ASP A 294 16.20 -20.22 0.85
N ILE A 295 16.59 -20.29 -0.43
CA ILE A 295 15.68 -20.17 -1.56
C ILE A 295 14.62 -21.27 -1.52
N LYS A 296 14.99 -22.53 -1.18
CA LYS A 296 14.01 -23.62 -1.05
C LYS A 296 13.00 -23.39 0.07
N VAL A 297 13.41 -22.85 1.22
CA VAL A 297 12.50 -22.48 2.32
C VAL A 297 11.57 -21.34 1.90
N LEU A 298 12.13 -20.27 1.33
CA LEU A 298 11.38 -19.10 0.88
C LEU A 298 10.39 -19.46 -0.24
N GLY A 299 10.83 -20.22 -1.24
CA GLY A 299 10.02 -20.71 -2.36
C GLY A 299 8.88 -21.62 -1.92
N ARG A 300 9.09 -22.48 -0.90
CA ARG A 300 8.02 -23.30 -0.31
C ARG A 300 6.98 -22.43 0.40
N SER A 301 7.43 -21.44 1.19
CA SER A 301 6.55 -20.46 1.84
C SER A 301 5.71 -19.69 0.80
N TYR A 302 6.34 -19.26 -0.31
CA TYR A 302 5.64 -18.57 -1.39
C TYR A 302 4.66 -19.49 -2.13
N SER A 303 5.06 -20.68 -2.56
CA SER A 303 4.20 -21.63 -3.28
C SER A 303 2.97 -22.04 -2.46
N ALA A 304 3.13 -22.28 -1.15
CA ALA A 304 2.00 -22.52 -0.25
C ALA A 304 1.05 -21.31 -0.15
N SER A 305 1.59 -20.09 -0.04
CA SER A 305 0.82 -18.85 0.02
C SER A 305 0.08 -18.56 -1.29
N LEU A 306 0.71 -18.85 -2.44
CA LEU A 306 0.12 -18.74 -3.77
C LEU A 306 -1.03 -19.74 -3.94
N LYS A 307 -0.85 -21.01 -3.52
CA LYS A 307 -1.89 -22.04 -3.56
C LYS A 307 -3.10 -21.69 -2.69
N HIS A 308 -2.91 -21.08 -1.52
CA HIS A 308 -4.01 -20.60 -0.69
C HIS A 308 -4.91 -19.56 -1.40
N ARG A 309 -4.38 -18.86 -2.41
CA ARG A 309 -5.09 -17.87 -3.22
C ARG A 309 -5.48 -18.36 -4.62
N GLU A 310 -5.53 -19.68 -4.86
CA GLU A 310 -5.78 -20.24 -6.21
C GLU A 310 -7.04 -19.69 -6.88
N SER A 311 -8.11 -19.45 -6.12
CA SER A 311 -9.36 -18.82 -6.60
C SER A 311 -9.20 -17.39 -7.12
N GLU A 312 -8.16 -16.65 -6.72
CA GLU A 312 -7.94 -15.26 -7.11
C GLU A 312 -7.15 -15.12 -8.44
N TRP A 313 -6.44 -16.19 -8.87
CA TRP A 313 -5.51 -16.14 -10.00
C TRP A 313 -5.70 -17.24 -11.06
N LYS A 314 -6.51 -18.26 -10.79
CA LYS A 314 -6.86 -19.32 -11.74
C LYS A 314 -8.30 -19.15 -12.21
N ALA A 315 -8.52 -19.22 -13.52
CA ALA A 315 -9.87 -19.19 -14.08
C ALA A 315 -10.67 -20.45 -13.66
N PRO A 316 -11.98 -20.33 -13.35
CA PRO A 316 -12.86 -21.48 -13.14
C PRO A 316 -12.84 -22.41 -14.35
N GLU A 317 -12.82 -23.72 -14.12
CA GLU A 317 -12.69 -24.71 -15.19
C GLU A 317 -13.89 -24.71 -16.15
N SER A 318 -15.06 -24.27 -15.67
CA SER A 318 -16.27 -24.03 -16.47
C SER A 318 -16.08 -23.00 -17.59
N SER A 319 -15.15 -22.05 -17.45
CA SER A 319 -14.92 -20.98 -18.45
C SER A 319 -14.22 -21.49 -19.73
N LYS A 320 -13.86 -22.77 -19.81
CA LYS A 320 -13.21 -23.38 -20.98
C LYS A 320 -14.16 -24.16 -21.90
N ILE A 321 -15.43 -24.31 -21.53
CA ILE A 321 -16.46 -24.96 -22.36
C ILE A 321 -17.25 -23.88 -23.10
N GLY A 322 -16.74 -23.41 -24.25
CA GLY A 322 -17.36 -22.25 -24.91
C GLY A 322 -16.79 -21.79 -26.26
N VAL A 323 -16.00 -22.60 -26.97
CA VAL A 323 -15.67 -22.35 -28.38
C VAL A 323 -15.95 -23.63 -29.18
N PRO A 324 -17.11 -23.77 -29.84
CA PRO A 324 -17.28 -24.82 -30.83
C PRO A 324 -16.26 -24.58 -31.98
N PRO A 325 -15.58 -25.62 -32.48
CA PRO A 325 -14.63 -25.45 -33.58
C PRO A 325 -15.37 -24.90 -34.80
N LYS A 326 -14.80 -23.85 -35.40
CA LYS A 326 -15.36 -23.13 -36.53
C LYS A 326 -15.42 -24.06 -37.76
N ALA A 327 -16.58 -24.66 -37.99
CA ALA A 327 -16.82 -25.48 -39.17
C ALA A 327 -16.62 -24.65 -40.46
N THR A 328 -15.90 -25.22 -41.42
CA THR A 328 -15.75 -24.67 -42.77
C THR A 328 -17.07 -24.73 -43.54
N PRO A 329 -17.39 -23.73 -44.38
CA PRO A 329 -18.62 -23.74 -45.16
C PRO A 329 -18.49 -24.68 -46.37
N THR A 330 -19.45 -25.59 -46.52
CA THR A 330 -19.65 -26.36 -47.76
C THR A 330 -21.10 -26.18 -48.22
N ALA A 331 -21.29 -26.09 -49.54
CA ALA A 331 -22.55 -25.75 -50.20
C ALA A 331 -23.64 -26.84 -50.06
N PRO A 332 -24.93 -26.53 -50.33
CA PRO A 332 -26.06 -27.28 -49.78
C PRO A 332 -26.50 -28.46 -50.65
N ALA A 333 -27.04 -29.50 -50.01
CA ALA A 333 -27.78 -30.57 -50.67
C ALA A 333 -29.07 -30.92 -49.90
N VAL A 334 -30.19 -30.68 -50.59
CA VAL A 334 -31.48 -31.40 -50.62
C VAL A 334 -32.10 -31.97 -49.32
N ARG A 335 -33.39 -31.65 -49.16
CA ARG A 335 -34.36 -32.14 -48.18
C ARG A 335 -34.40 -33.68 -48.08
N ASP A 336 -34.68 -34.20 -46.89
CA ASP A 336 -35.92 -34.99 -46.74
C ASP A 336 -36.53 -34.86 -45.34
N ASN A 337 -37.80 -35.27 -45.20
CA ASN A 337 -38.70 -34.82 -44.15
C ASN A 337 -39.38 -35.99 -43.42
N HIS A 338 -39.13 -36.18 -42.12
CA HIS A 338 -40.02 -37.01 -41.29
C HIS A 338 -40.14 -36.54 -39.83
N LYS A 339 -41.39 -36.55 -39.35
CA LYS A 339 -41.83 -36.16 -37.99
C LYS A 339 -41.54 -37.27 -36.96
N VAL A 340 -41.51 -36.93 -35.67
CA VAL A 340 -42.57 -37.29 -34.68
C VAL A 340 -42.30 -36.63 -33.31
N ASN A 341 -43.40 -36.41 -32.57
CA ASN A 341 -43.55 -35.63 -31.32
C ASN A 341 -42.81 -36.17 -30.08
N GLY A 342 -42.66 -35.31 -29.06
CA GLY A 342 -42.49 -35.74 -27.65
C GLY A 342 -42.05 -34.65 -26.67
N VAL A 343 -42.99 -33.98 -26.00
CA VAL A 343 -42.75 -33.05 -24.85
C VAL A 343 -43.71 -33.43 -23.70
N PRO A 344 -43.59 -32.87 -22.49
CA PRO A 344 -42.82 -33.41 -21.37
C PRO A 344 -43.69 -33.93 -20.21
N VAL A 345 -43.13 -34.74 -19.31
CA VAL A 345 -43.70 -34.96 -17.97
C VAL A 345 -42.60 -35.06 -16.91
N GLY A 346 -42.59 -34.11 -15.98
CA GLY A 346 -42.08 -34.34 -14.62
C GLY A 346 -43.23 -34.74 -13.70
N PRO A 347 -42.96 -35.31 -12.53
CA PRO A 347 -43.16 -34.46 -11.36
C PRO A 347 -42.13 -34.67 -10.23
N SER A 348 -42.30 -33.85 -9.20
CA SER A 348 -41.45 -33.70 -8.03
C SER A 348 -41.85 -34.60 -6.84
N SER A 349 -40.99 -34.57 -5.82
CA SER A 349 -41.26 -34.83 -4.40
C SER A 349 -41.22 -36.28 -3.89
N GLY A 350 -40.62 -36.44 -2.71
CA GLY A 350 -40.46 -37.70 -1.98
C GLY A 350 -39.39 -37.51 -0.88
N ARG A 351 -39.77 -37.66 0.39
CA ARG A 351 -38.95 -37.31 1.57
C ARG A 351 -38.88 -38.53 2.50
N SER A 352 -37.80 -38.66 3.28
CA SER A 352 -37.64 -39.63 4.40
C SER A 352 -37.43 -41.11 3.96
N SER A 353 -36.71 -41.99 4.68
CA SER A 353 -35.88 -41.86 5.89
C SER A 353 -35.05 -43.13 6.17
N ALA A 354 -33.96 -42.96 6.95
CA ALA A 354 -33.33 -43.94 7.86
C ALA A 354 -32.56 -45.17 7.31
N SER A 355 -31.23 -45.16 7.54
CA SER A 355 -30.51 -46.27 8.20
C SER A 355 -29.18 -45.78 8.79
N VAL A 356 -28.89 -46.11 10.05
CA VAL A 356 -27.68 -45.76 10.83
C VAL A 356 -26.91 -47.06 11.12
N PRO A 357 -25.57 -47.10 10.99
CA PRO A 357 -24.68 -47.07 12.17
C PRO A 357 -23.55 -46.02 11.98
N THR A 358 -23.31 -45.10 12.89
CA THR A 358 -22.63 -45.31 14.20
C THR A 358 -21.24 -45.94 14.06
N ASP A 359 -20.19 -45.11 13.98
CA ASP A 359 -19.08 -45.31 14.93
C ASP A 359 -18.35 -44.00 15.31
N THR A 360 -17.69 -44.11 16.44
CA THR A 360 -17.36 -43.10 17.43
C THR A 360 -15.89 -42.70 17.30
N ARG A 361 -15.59 -41.40 17.13
CA ARG A 361 -14.58 -40.76 18.00
C ARG A 361 -14.62 -39.23 17.97
N ARG A 362 -14.48 -38.67 19.17
CA ARG A 362 -14.60 -37.26 19.52
C ARG A 362 -13.22 -36.69 19.82
N ALA A 363 -12.82 -35.65 19.10
CA ALA A 363 -11.73 -34.75 19.52
C ALA A 363 -11.99 -33.35 18.96
N THR A 364 -12.48 -32.45 19.81
CA THR A 364 -12.75 -31.05 19.46
C THR A 364 -11.47 -30.23 19.54
N ALA A 365 -11.02 -29.67 18.42
CA ALA A 365 -9.94 -28.68 18.39
C ALA A 365 -10.51 -27.26 18.26
N ALA A 366 -10.17 -26.38 19.21
CA ALA A 366 -10.50 -24.96 19.14
C ALA A 366 -9.52 -24.20 18.21
N PRO A 367 -9.92 -23.06 17.61
CA PRO A 367 -9.09 -22.36 16.62
C PRO A 367 -7.90 -21.63 17.27
N ALA A 368 -6.77 -21.62 16.56
CA ALA A 368 -5.53 -21.01 17.03
C ALA A 368 -5.51 -19.47 16.86
N SER A 369 -4.98 -18.78 17.87
CA SER A 369 -4.78 -17.33 17.90
C SER A 369 -3.46 -16.89 17.23
N ALA A 370 -3.42 -15.64 16.76
CA ALA A 370 -2.30 -15.06 16.00
C ALA A 370 -0.97 -14.95 16.79
N PRO A 371 0.20 -14.98 16.11
CA PRO A 371 1.51 -14.86 16.77
C PRO A 371 1.87 -13.39 17.08
N SER A 372 2.32 -13.15 18.31
CA SER A 372 2.90 -11.87 18.75
C SER A 372 4.44 -11.93 18.75
N ALA A 373 5.10 -10.78 18.54
CA ALA A 373 6.55 -10.66 18.48
C ALA A 373 7.26 -10.99 19.82
N PRO A 374 8.52 -11.47 19.80
CA PRO A 374 9.20 -11.95 21.00
C PRO A 374 9.68 -10.81 21.91
N ARG A 375 9.42 -10.95 23.21
CA ARG A 375 9.97 -10.10 24.28
C ARG A 375 11.02 -10.89 25.06
N SER A 376 12.20 -10.32 25.24
CA SER A 376 13.31 -10.95 25.96
C SER A 376 13.00 -11.20 27.44
N GLN A 377 13.47 -12.33 27.96
CA GLN A 377 13.44 -12.67 29.38
C GLN A 377 14.87 -12.69 29.93
N LEU A 378 15.07 -12.10 31.12
CA LEU A 378 16.27 -12.26 31.94
C LEU A 378 15.98 -13.23 33.09
N ALA A 379 16.91 -14.13 33.39
CA ALA A 379 16.88 -14.98 34.59
C ALA A 379 17.71 -14.36 35.74
N THR A 380 17.52 -14.84 36.98
CA THR A 380 18.07 -14.20 38.20
C THR A 380 18.55 -15.21 39.27
N LYS A 381 19.37 -14.70 40.22
CA LYS A 381 19.85 -15.28 41.51
C LYS A 381 21.16 -16.08 41.42
N SER A 382 22.10 -16.08 42.38
CA SER A 382 22.28 -15.41 43.71
C SER A 382 23.80 -15.49 44.08
N THR A 383 24.44 -14.66 44.93
CA THR A 383 24.38 -14.58 46.43
C THR A 383 25.13 -13.32 47.00
N THR A 384 24.98 -13.05 48.31
CA THR A 384 25.45 -11.86 49.11
C THR A 384 26.54 -12.26 50.17
N PRO A 385 27.06 -11.40 51.12
CA PRO A 385 26.76 -9.99 51.46
C PRO A 385 27.95 -9.01 51.77
N THR A 386 27.57 -7.80 52.24
CA THR A 386 28.32 -6.66 52.86
C THR A 386 29.03 -5.67 51.90
N SER A 387 29.19 -4.35 52.17
CA SER A 387 28.90 -3.54 53.40
C SER A 387 28.37 -2.08 53.16
N THR A 388 28.89 -1.07 53.88
CA THR A 388 28.41 0.32 54.16
C THR A 388 28.78 1.44 53.13
N PRO A 389 28.15 2.66 53.17
CA PRO A 389 28.12 3.70 52.08
C PRO A 389 29.12 4.88 52.31
N PRO A 390 29.16 6.02 51.55
CA PRO A 390 28.29 6.60 50.47
C PRO A 390 29.12 7.18 49.27
N PRO A 391 28.77 8.27 48.50
CA PRO A 391 27.48 8.81 48.03
C PRO A 391 27.34 8.91 46.47
N SER A 392 26.12 9.17 45.99
CA SER A 392 25.71 9.73 44.68
C SER A 392 26.70 9.85 43.49
N ALA A 393 26.54 8.99 42.47
CA ALA A 393 26.94 9.28 41.07
C ALA A 393 26.08 8.50 40.05
N LYS A 394 25.86 9.07 38.85
CA LYS A 394 25.13 8.41 37.73
C LYS A 394 26.08 7.56 36.88
N PRO A 395 25.72 6.33 36.46
CA PRO A 395 26.57 5.52 35.57
C PRO A 395 26.48 5.96 34.07
N PRO A 396 27.50 5.64 33.24
CA PRO A 396 27.72 6.30 31.95
C PRO A 396 27.20 5.56 30.70
N LEU A 397 26.99 6.31 29.61
CA LEU A 397 26.56 5.81 28.29
C LEU A 397 27.75 5.53 27.35
N LEU A 398 28.11 4.25 27.18
CA LEU A 398 29.17 3.76 26.28
C LEU A 398 28.77 3.74 24.78
N THR A 399 28.15 4.81 24.28
CA THR A 399 27.74 4.88 22.85
C THR A 399 27.96 6.25 22.21
N LYS A 400 28.51 7.24 22.93
CA LYS A 400 28.78 8.58 22.38
C LYS A 400 30.19 8.74 21.79
N ALA A 401 31.15 7.91 22.20
CA ALA A 401 32.57 8.06 21.85
C ALA A 401 32.95 7.61 20.41
N ALA A 402 32.02 7.02 19.64
CA ALA A 402 32.30 6.46 18.31
C ALA A 402 31.87 7.35 17.12
N MET A 403 31.41 8.57 17.37
CA MET A 403 30.90 9.49 16.31
C MET A 403 31.56 10.88 16.29
N GLU A 404 32.55 11.15 17.14
CA GLU A 404 33.23 12.46 17.20
C GLU A 404 34.60 12.47 16.47
N SER A 405 35.00 11.38 15.80
CA SER A 405 36.31 11.21 15.15
C SER A 405 36.34 11.42 13.63
N ILE A 406 35.30 12.02 13.03
CA ILE A 406 35.27 12.34 11.58
C ILE A 406 35.40 13.87 11.41
N PRO A 407 36.50 14.38 10.80
CA PRO A 407 36.65 15.81 10.52
C PRO A 407 35.55 16.32 9.58
N ARG A 408 34.88 17.40 9.98
CA ARG A 408 33.88 18.10 9.15
C ARG A 408 34.57 19.07 8.18
N PRO A 409 34.24 19.08 6.88
CA PRO A 409 34.78 20.08 5.96
C PRO A 409 34.26 21.49 6.29
N GLU A 410 35.07 22.51 5.99
CA GLU A 410 34.75 23.91 6.29
C GLU A 410 33.53 24.43 5.53
N VAL A 411 32.71 25.22 6.23
CA VAL A 411 31.50 25.85 5.68
C VAL A 411 31.89 27.15 4.98
N VAL A 412 32.06 27.11 3.66
CA VAL A 412 32.22 28.32 2.84
C VAL A 412 30.93 29.15 2.92
N ARG A 413 30.98 30.27 3.68
CA ARG A 413 29.88 31.24 3.74
C ARG A 413 29.77 31.96 2.40
N ARG A 414 28.65 31.74 1.69
CA ARG A 414 28.34 32.45 0.44
C ARG A 414 27.91 33.89 0.76
N VAL A 415 28.83 34.84 0.62
CA VAL A 415 28.53 36.27 0.74
C VAL A 415 27.61 36.69 -0.41
N ARG A 416 26.47 37.32 -0.09
CA ARG A 416 25.67 38.06 -1.07
C ARG A 416 26.25 39.47 -1.22
N PRO A 417 26.50 39.97 -2.44
CA PRO A 417 26.77 41.38 -2.66
C PRO A 417 25.47 42.18 -2.48
N ASP A 418 25.46 43.15 -1.57
CA ASP A 418 24.37 44.13 -1.46
C ASP A 418 24.52 45.21 -2.54
N THR A 419 23.58 45.27 -3.49
CA THR A 419 23.47 46.40 -4.42
C THR A 419 22.87 47.61 -3.70
N LYS A 420 23.74 48.48 -3.16
CA LYS A 420 23.35 49.82 -2.72
C LYS A 420 23.12 50.74 -3.92
N THR A 421 21.88 51.21 -4.09
CA THR A 421 21.58 52.44 -4.84
C THR A 421 22.02 53.66 -4.03
N PRO A 422 22.60 54.71 -4.65
CA PRO A 422 22.95 55.96 -3.96
C PRO A 422 21.71 56.84 -3.73
N PRO A 423 21.73 57.76 -2.74
CA PRO A 423 20.63 58.67 -2.48
C PRO A 423 20.71 59.91 -3.38
N SER A 424 19.58 60.31 -3.96
CA SER A 424 19.38 61.62 -4.57
C SER A 424 18.71 62.56 -3.56
N ASN A 425 19.40 63.65 -3.20
CA ASN A 425 18.88 64.70 -2.32
C ASN A 425 17.93 65.64 -3.10
N PRO A 426 16.90 66.25 -2.48
CA PRO A 426 16.05 67.25 -3.14
C PRO A 426 16.67 68.67 -3.11
N ASP A 427 16.04 69.57 -3.88
CA ASP A 427 16.18 71.04 -3.94
C ASP A 427 17.06 71.66 -5.06
N ALA A 428 16.39 72.21 -6.10
CA ALA A 428 16.69 73.51 -6.74
C ALA A 428 15.62 73.86 -7.82
N MET A 429 15.33 75.16 -8.00
CA MET A 429 14.35 75.70 -8.98
C MET A 429 15.01 76.23 -10.26
N ASN A 430 14.28 76.15 -11.39
CA ASN A 430 14.20 77.06 -12.57
C ASN A 430 13.71 76.22 -13.78
N VAL A 431 12.68 76.53 -14.58
CA VAL A 431 12.05 77.78 -15.06
C VAL A 431 12.79 78.47 -16.23
N ASP A 432 12.03 78.62 -17.33
CA ASP A 432 12.18 79.43 -18.57
C ASP A 432 12.95 78.98 -19.84
N ALA A 433 12.12 78.66 -20.87
CA ALA A 433 12.11 79.12 -22.29
C ALA A 433 13.24 78.73 -23.29
N PRO A 434 13.10 78.99 -24.62
CA PRO A 434 11.92 79.23 -25.51
C PRO A 434 11.79 78.14 -26.63
N SER A 435 10.63 77.84 -27.24
CA SER A 435 9.84 78.54 -28.30
C SER A 435 10.31 78.42 -29.78
N VAL A 436 9.40 77.89 -30.63
CA VAL A 436 9.08 78.27 -32.04
C VAL A 436 10.02 77.94 -33.21
N GLY A 437 9.45 77.18 -34.17
CA GLY A 437 9.50 77.47 -35.62
C GLY A 437 10.69 76.94 -36.44
N PRO A 438 10.60 76.94 -37.79
CA PRO A 438 9.55 77.55 -38.62
C PRO A 438 8.25 76.72 -38.78
#